data_AF-A0A954ULL9-F1
#
_entry.id   AF-A0A954ULL9-F1
#
_cell.length_a   1.000
_cell.length_b   1.000
_cell.length_c   1.000
_cell.angle_alpha   90.00
_cell.angle_beta   90.00
_cell.angle_gamma   90.00
#
_symmetry.space_group_name_H-M   'P 1'
#
loop_
_entity.id
_entity.type
_entity.pdbx_description
1 polymer ?
#
loop_
_entity_poly.entity_id
_entity_poly.type
_entity_poly.pdbx_seq_one_letter_code
_entity_poly.pdbx_strand_id
1 'polypeptide(L)'
;MLVSFPPIELVAMPACPAYRLPYSPTRRCSLLAFVLAVTALTSVSSLFGQQLSPQEPTLHANAAVLRRLNDDFTKQVVPAIERYCLQCHRGADAEAQLDLSDDRTLAAVRQRHQVWNEIARRLGAHEMPPADASQQPTDHEREQIVRWVAEFRRAEAERTAQDPGPNLSHRLSAAEYNYTIRDLTGVDIGPARELPVDPANEAG
;
A
#
# COMPACT_ATOMS: atom_id res chain seq x y z
N MET A 1 36.93 -42.31 -11.56
CA MET A 1 36.08 -42.44 -12.75
C MET A 1 36.09 -41.10 -13.46
N LEU A 2 36.83 -40.97 -14.56
CA LEU A 2 36.93 -39.74 -15.36
C LEU A 2 35.79 -39.75 -16.39
N VAL A 3 34.88 -38.79 -16.31
CA VAL A 3 33.74 -38.68 -17.24
C VAL A 3 34.19 -37.81 -18.41
N SER A 4 34.31 -38.44 -19.58
CA SER A 4 34.63 -37.81 -20.86
C SER A 4 33.37 -37.13 -21.40
N PHE A 5 33.42 -35.81 -21.62
CA PHE A 5 32.36 -35.06 -22.30
C PHE A 5 32.65 -34.99 -23.80
N PRO A 6 31.68 -35.30 -24.69
CA PRO A 6 31.83 -35.10 -26.12
C PRO A 6 31.74 -33.61 -26.51
N PRO A 7 32.36 -33.18 -27.62
CA PRO A 7 32.30 -31.80 -28.09
C PRO A 7 30.91 -31.46 -28.64
N ILE A 8 30.45 -30.24 -28.34
CA ILE A 8 29.21 -29.65 -28.84
C ILE A 8 29.42 -29.24 -30.30
N GLU A 9 28.74 -29.93 -31.22
CA GLU A 9 28.65 -29.51 -32.62
C GLU A 9 27.80 -28.24 -32.74
N LEU A 10 28.40 -27.21 -33.31
CA LEU A 10 27.78 -25.93 -33.61
C LEU A 10 26.84 -26.11 -34.83
N VAL A 11 25.54 -26.29 -34.58
CA VAL A 11 24.53 -26.33 -35.64
C VAL A 11 24.44 -24.94 -36.29
N ALA A 12 24.83 -24.87 -37.56
CA ALA A 12 24.75 -23.68 -38.39
C ALA A 12 23.28 -23.24 -38.56
N MET A 13 23.00 -22.00 -38.16
CA MET A 13 21.72 -21.35 -38.41
C MET A 13 21.57 -21.04 -39.91
N PRO A 14 20.45 -21.38 -40.57
CA PRO A 14 20.20 -20.99 -41.94
C PRO A 14 20.00 -19.46 -42.02
N ALA A 15 20.66 -18.85 -43.00
CA ALA A 15 20.57 -17.43 -43.30
C ALA A 15 19.11 -17.02 -43.59
N CYS A 16 18.61 -16.00 -42.88
CA CYS A 16 17.34 -15.36 -43.18
C CYS A 16 17.38 -14.75 -44.61
N PRO A 17 16.38 -15.01 -45.46
CA PRO A 17 16.30 -14.37 -46.76
C PRO A 17 16.03 -12.87 -46.60
N ALA A 18 16.87 -12.06 -47.24
CA ALA A 18 16.72 -10.62 -47.34
C ALA A 18 15.40 -10.27 -48.04
N TYR A 19 14.44 -9.76 -47.28
CA TYR A 19 13.21 -9.19 -47.81
C TYR A 19 13.54 -7.87 -48.53
N ARG A 20 13.58 -7.92 -49.87
CA ARG A 20 13.68 -6.72 -50.72
C ARG A 20 12.32 -6.04 -50.76
N LEU A 21 12.22 -4.87 -50.15
CA LEU A 21 11.12 -3.95 -50.39
C LEU A 21 11.23 -3.38 -51.82
N PRO A 22 10.14 -3.35 -52.61
CA PRO A 22 10.11 -2.67 -53.89
C PRO A 22 10.03 -1.15 -53.68
N TYR A 23 11.14 -0.45 -53.91
CA TYR A 23 11.17 1.00 -54.05
C TYR A 23 10.76 1.37 -55.47
N SER A 24 9.55 1.95 -55.64
CA SER A 24 9.11 2.52 -56.90
C SER A 24 9.62 3.97 -57.03
N PRO A 25 10.40 4.31 -58.07
CA PRO A 25 10.75 5.68 -58.34
C PRO A 25 9.67 6.34 -59.20
N THR A 26 9.57 7.66 -59.07
CA THR A 26 8.86 8.61 -59.95
C THR A 26 7.35 8.81 -59.70
N ARG A 27 7.04 9.81 -58.86
CA ARG A 27 5.99 10.79 -59.19
C ARG A 27 6.45 12.19 -58.80
N ARG A 28 6.32 13.09 -59.77
CA ARG A 28 6.82 14.46 -59.75
C ARG A 28 6.20 15.25 -58.61
N CYS A 29 7.08 15.97 -57.91
CA CYS A 29 6.84 16.84 -56.79
C CYS A 29 5.87 17.97 -57.19
N SER A 30 4.70 18.03 -56.55
CA SER A 30 3.85 19.23 -56.54
C SER A 30 3.72 19.67 -55.09
N LEU A 31 4.62 20.58 -54.68
CA LEU A 31 4.82 21.05 -53.30
C LEU A 31 3.56 21.68 -52.66
N LEU A 32 2.53 22.03 -53.44
CA LEU A 32 1.31 22.65 -52.94
C LEU A 32 0.26 21.65 -52.42
N ALA A 33 0.26 20.40 -52.88
CA ALA A 33 -0.70 19.39 -52.42
C ALA A 33 -0.33 18.77 -51.07
N PHE A 34 0.95 18.79 -50.69
CA PHE A 34 1.44 18.20 -49.43
C PHE A 34 1.13 19.09 -48.21
N VAL A 35 1.07 20.42 -48.38
CA VAL A 35 0.83 21.35 -47.27
C VAL A 35 -0.63 21.34 -46.80
N LEU A 36 -1.59 21.17 -47.71
CA LEU A 36 -3.02 21.12 -47.35
C LEU A 36 -3.46 19.76 -46.77
N ALA A 37 -2.80 18.66 -47.13
CA ALA A 37 -3.09 17.34 -46.55
C ALA A 37 -2.53 17.19 -45.12
N VAL A 38 -1.43 17.87 -44.79
CA VAL A 38 -0.81 17.83 -43.46
C VAL A 38 -1.58 18.68 -42.44
N THR A 39 -2.21 19.78 -42.84
CA THR A 39 -3.01 20.63 -41.92
C THR A 39 -4.40 20.07 -41.62
N ALA A 40 -4.97 19.26 -42.52
CA ALA A 40 -6.24 18.59 -42.27
C ALA A 40 -6.11 17.41 -41.27
N LEU A 41 -4.94 16.77 -41.16
CA LEU A 41 -4.69 15.70 -40.18
C LEU A 41 -4.33 16.19 -38.78
N THR A 42 -3.81 17.42 -38.61
CA THR A 42 -3.47 17.94 -37.27
C THR A 42 -4.67 18.53 -36.52
N SER A 43 -5.82 18.68 -37.18
CA SER A 43 -7.04 19.24 -36.57
C SER A 43 -7.94 18.17 -35.92
N VAL A 44 -7.77 16.88 -36.26
CA VAL A 44 -8.60 15.78 -35.74
C VAL A 44 -8.04 15.17 -34.45
N SER A 45 -6.76 15.40 -34.15
CA SER A 45 -6.10 14.85 -32.95
C SER A 45 -6.55 15.48 -31.64
N SER A 46 -7.29 16.59 -31.67
CA SER A 46 -7.77 17.26 -30.45
C SER A 46 -9.04 16.64 -29.84
N LEU A 47 -9.66 15.65 -30.47
CA LEU A 47 -10.86 14.99 -29.95
C LEU A 47 -10.60 13.62 -29.30
N PHE A 48 -9.38 13.08 -29.40
CA PHE A 48 -9.00 11.79 -28.81
C PHE A 48 -8.10 11.94 -27.58
N GLY A 49 -8.16 13.10 -26.91
CA GLY A 49 -7.31 13.46 -25.77
C GLY A 49 -8.00 13.44 -24.41
N GLN A 50 -9.29 13.09 -24.31
CA GLN A 50 -9.91 12.78 -23.02
C GLN A 50 -9.69 11.30 -22.72
N GLN A 51 -8.42 10.96 -22.49
CA GLN A 51 -8.06 9.70 -21.88
C GLN A 51 -8.71 9.70 -20.48
N LEU A 52 -9.72 8.84 -20.28
CA LEU A 52 -10.23 8.54 -18.95
C LEU A 52 -9.04 8.09 -18.11
N SER A 53 -8.59 8.94 -17.19
CA SER A 53 -7.59 8.58 -16.18
C SER A 53 -8.28 7.67 -15.15
N PRO A 54 -7.99 6.37 -15.10
CA PRO A 54 -8.60 5.48 -14.14
C PRO A 54 -7.63 5.34 -12.95
N GLN A 55 -7.58 6.34 -12.05
CA GLN A 55 -7.12 6.17 -10.65
C GLN A 55 -7.34 7.39 -9.71
N GLU A 56 -8.22 8.35 -10.01
CA GLU A 56 -8.45 9.52 -9.13
C GLU A 56 -9.52 9.39 -8.01
N PRO A 57 -10.51 8.46 -8.03
CA PRO A 57 -11.63 8.57 -7.08
C PRO A 57 -11.26 8.21 -5.63
N THR A 58 -10.33 7.27 -5.40
CA THR A 58 -10.00 6.78 -4.05
C THR A 58 -9.11 7.75 -3.28
N LEU A 59 -8.10 8.34 -3.93
CA LEU A 59 -7.15 9.24 -3.27
C LEU A 59 -7.84 10.52 -2.78
N HIS A 60 -8.70 11.12 -3.62
CA HIS A 60 -9.46 12.31 -3.26
C HIS A 60 -10.51 12.06 -2.17
N ALA A 61 -11.20 10.92 -2.20
CA ALA A 61 -12.12 10.52 -1.15
C ALA A 61 -11.39 10.37 0.20
N ASN A 62 -10.22 9.70 0.20
CA ASN A 62 -9.42 9.49 1.42
C ASN A 62 -8.91 10.83 2.00
N ALA A 63 -8.52 11.78 1.15
CA ALA A 63 -8.09 13.11 1.59
C ALA A 63 -9.22 13.89 2.29
N ALA A 64 -10.46 13.79 1.77
CA ALA A 64 -11.63 14.42 2.40
C ALA A 64 -11.97 13.77 3.75
N VAL A 65 -11.89 12.44 3.84
CA VAL A 65 -12.09 11.68 5.09
C VAL A 65 -11.07 12.07 6.14
N LEU A 66 -9.77 12.10 5.79
CA LEU A 66 -8.70 12.50 6.72
C LEU A 66 -8.86 13.95 7.21
N ARG A 67 -9.37 14.86 6.36
CA ARG A 67 -9.68 16.24 6.77
C ARG A 67 -10.80 16.27 7.81
N ARG A 68 -11.91 15.56 7.57
CA ARG A 68 -13.00 15.46 8.54
C ARG A 68 -12.52 14.87 9.86
N LEU A 69 -11.72 13.81 9.81
CA LEU A 69 -11.16 13.18 11.01
C LEU A 69 -10.23 14.10 11.78
N ASN A 70 -9.47 14.96 11.09
CA ASN A 70 -8.67 16.01 11.73
C ASN A 70 -9.57 17.02 12.47
N ASP A 71 -10.65 17.46 11.84
CA ASP A 71 -11.60 18.40 12.46
C ASP A 71 -12.27 17.77 13.69
N ASP A 72 -12.71 16.51 13.59
CA ASP A 72 -13.28 15.75 14.69
C ASP A 72 -12.26 15.53 15.81
N PHE A 73 -11.00 15.26 15.46
CA PHE A 73 -9.91 15.13 16.43
C PHE A 73 -9.73 16.41 17.24
N THR A 74 -9.62 17.56 16.56
CA THR A 74 -9.44 18.86 17.24
C THR A 74 -10.67 19.24 18.09
N LYS A 75 -11.88 18.92 17.64
CA LYS A 75 -13.13 19.32 18.34
C LYS A 75 -13.54 18.38 19.46
N GLN A 76 -13.22 17.10 19.36
CA GLN A 76 -13.77 16.06 20.25
C GLN A 76 -12.67 15.34 21.03
N VAL A 77 -11.61 14.89 20.36
CA VAL A 77 -10.58 14.05 20.98
C VAL A 77 -9.57 14.89 21.77
N VAL A 78 -9.10 16.03 21.24
CA VAL A 78 -8.16 16.90 21.96
C VAL A 78 -8.72 17.36 23.32
N PRO A 79 -9.96 17.86 23.42
CA PRO A 79 -10.56 18.20 24.72
C PRO A 79 -10.67 16.99 25.65
N ALA A 80 -10.92 15.79 25.11
CA ALA A 80 -10.98 14.57 25.91
C ALA A 80 -9.61 14.17 26.45
N ILE A 81 -8.53 14.31 25.66
CA ILE A 81 -7.16 14.10 26.14
C ILE A 81 -6.88 15.03 27.32
N GLU A 82 -7.21 16.31 27.17
CA GLU A 82 -6.98 17.32 28.20
C GLU A 82 -7.75 17.06 29.49
N ARG A 83 -8.99 16.60 29.36
CA ARG A 83 -9.89 16.36 30.50
C ARG A 83 -9.64 15.04 31.20
N TYR A 84 -9.45 13.96 30.46
CA TYR A 84 -9.49 12.60 31.02
C TYR A 84 -8.14 11.90 31.02
N CYS A 85 -7.21 12.25 30.11
CA CYS A 85 -5.98 11.50 29.92
C CYS A 85 -4.78 12.13 30.64
N LEU A 86 -4.64 13.45 30.57
CA LEU A 86 -3.43 14.15 31.06
C LEU A 86 -3.31 14.24 32.58
N GLN A 87 -4.35 13.87 33.33
CA GLN A 87 -4.23 13.74 34.78
C GLN A 87 -3.21 12.63 35.14
N CYS A 88 -3.19 11.57 34.33
CA CYS A 88 -2.49 10.32 34.54
C CYS A 88 -1.28 10.16 33.60
N HIS A 89 -1.40 10.68 32.37
CA HIS A 89 -0.44 10.49 31.28
C HIS A 89 0.29 11.77 30.90
N ARG A 90 0.84 12.49 31.89
CA ARG A 90 1.62 13.72 31.69
C ARG A 90 2.90 13.70 32.54
N GLY A 91 4.04 14.01 31.92
CA GLY A 91 5.29 14.26 32.62
C GLY A 91 6.03 12.98 33.05
N ALA A 92 7.03 13.15 33.92
CA ALA A 92 7.96 12.09 34.29
C ALA A 92 7.32 10.96 35.11
N ASP A 93 6.28 11.26 35.89
CA ASP A 93 5.57 10.30 36.74
C ASP A 93 4.32 9.70 36.04
N ALA A 94 4.25 9.82 34.72
CA ALA A 94 3.13 9.33 33.95
C ALA A 94 2.96 7.81 34.08
N GLU A 95 1.71 7.39 34.22
CA GLU A 95 1.34 5.98 34.34
C GLU A 95 1.74 5.20 33.09
N ALA A 96 2.28 4.00 33.30
CA ALA A 96 2.86 3.15 32.26
C ALA A 96 3.94 3.85 31.40
N GLN A 97 4.59 4.88 31.93
CA GLN A 97 5.59 5.70 31.22
C GLN A 97 5.03 6.30 29.92
N LEU A 98 3.72 6.55 29.87
CA LEU A 98 3.03 7.08 28.69
C LEU A 98 2.71 8.57 28.87
N ASP A 99 3.37 9.43 28.09
CA ASP A 99 3.06 10.87 28.03
C ASP A 99 2.27 11.24 26.76
N LEU A 100 1.07 11.78 26.96
CA LEU A 100 0.13 12.20 25.91
C LEU A 100 0.10 13.72 25.70
N SER A 101 1.04 14.46 26.31
CA SER A 101 1.09 15.93 26.23
C SER A 101 1.24 16.44 24.80
N ASP A 102 2.02 15.72 23.96
CA ASP A 102 2.31 16.11 22.58
C ASP A 102 1.30 15.57 21.55
N ASP A 103 0.35 14.73 21.96
CA ASP A 103 -0.70 14.21 21.07
C ASP A 103 -1.83 15.22 20.88
N ARG A 104 -1.50 16.40 20.36
CA ARG A 104 -2.46 17.45 20.00
C ARG A 104 -2.63 17.61 18.50
N THR A 105 -1.93 16.79 17.71
CA THR A 105 -2.01 16.83 16.26
C THR A 105 -2.22 15.44 15.68
N LEU A 106 -2.92 15.38 14.55
CA LEU A 106 -3.10 14.12 13.80
C LEU A 106 -1.77 13.50 13.37
N ALA A 107 -0.74 14.33 13.15
CA ALA A 107 0.60 13.88 12.81
C ALA A 107 1.27 13.11 13.97
N ALA A 108 1.12 13.60 15.22
CA ALA A 108 1.60 12.90 16.40
C ALA A 108 0.89 11.54 16.57
N VAL A 109 -0.44 11.54 16.43
CA VAL A 109 -1.24 10.30 16.47
C VAL A 109 -0.81 9.29 15.40
N ARG A 110 -0.54 9.75 14.18
CA ARG A 110 -0.02 8.91 13.08
C ARG A 110 1.32 8.28 13.43
N GLN A 111 2.26 9.07 13.94
CA GLN A 111 3.58 8.58 14.35
C GLN A 111 3.45 7.55 15.49
N ARG A 112 2.54 7.79 16.43
CA ARG A 112 2.31 6.95 17.62
C ARG A 112 1.09 6.04 17.47
N HIS A 113 0.79 5.58 16.26
CA HIS A 113 -0.42 4.79 15.97
C HIS A 113 -0.57 3.51 16.82
N GLN A 114 0.53 2.85 17.19
CA GLN A 114 0.51 1.68 18.07
C GLN A 114 0.03 2.03 19.49
N VAL A 115 0.50 3.16 20.02
CA VAL A 115 0.06 3.68 21.32
C VAL A 115 -1.43 3.99 21.29
N TRP A 116 -1.91 4.63 20.21
CA TRP A 116 -3.33 4.95 20.04
C TRP A 116 -4.23 3.72 19.89
N ASN A 117 -3.73 2.65 19.28
CA ASN A 117 -4.44 1.37 19.23
C ASN A 117 -4.62 0.80 20.65
N GLU A 118 -3.58 0.86 21.46
CA GLU A 118 -3.61 0.38 22.84
C GLU A 118 -4.52 1.24 23.72
N ILE A 119 -4.49 2.57 23.54
CA ILE A 119 -5.43 3.48 24.19
C ILE A 119 -6.87 3.09 23.85
N ALA A 120 -7.19 2.91 22.56
CA ALA A 120 -8.53 2.51 22.15
C ALA A 120 -8.95 1.15 22.72
N ARG A 121 -8.03 0.17 22.78
CA ARG A 121 -8.28 -1.14 23.37
C ARG A 121 -8.63 -1.02 24.86
N ARG A 122 -7.81 -0.32 25.63
CA ARG A 122 -7.99 -0.14 27.08
C ARG A 122 -9.21 0.72 27.42
N LEU A 123 -9.46 1.76 26.64
CA LEU A 123 -10.65 2.61 26.79
C LEU A 123 -11.94 1.83 26.52
N GLY A 124 -11.95 0.98 25.48
CA GLY A 124 -13.06 0.07 25.20
C GLY A 124 -13.24 -1.02 26.26
N ALA A 125 -12.15 -1.44 26.92
CA ALA A 125 -12.18 -2.38 28.04
C ALA A 125 -12.54 -1.73 29.39
N HIS A 126 -12.79 -0.41 29.43
CA HIS A 126 -13.04 0.34 30.67
C HIS A 126 -11.89 0.23 31.70
N GLU A 127 -10.67 -0.04 31.22
CA GLU A 127 -9.46 -0.09 32.06
C GLU A 127 -8.93 1.31 32.36
N MET A 128 -9.27 2.30 31.53
CA MET A 128 -8.84 3.70 31.66
C MET A 128 -10.02 4.66 31.45
N PRO A 129 -10.09 5.76 32.21
CA PRO A 129 -9.23 6.14 33.35
C PRO A 129 -9.45 5.22 34.58
N PRO A 130 -8.50 5.16 35.53
CA PRO A 130 -8.64 4.32 36.73
C PRO A 130 -9.83 4.75 37.60
N ALA A 131 -10.37 3.83 38.40
CA ALA A 131 -11.63 4.04 39.12
C ALA A 131 -11.58 5.20 40.15
N ASP A 132 -10.39 5.56 40.62
CA ASP A 132 -10.10 6.67 41.53
C ASP A 132 -9.77 7.99 40.80
N ALA A 133 -9.77 8.00 39.47
CA ALA A 133 -9.59 9.21 38.69
C ALA A 133 -10.68 10.25 39.01
N SER A 134 -10.29 11.52 39.05
CA SER A 134 -11.18 12.62 39.42
C SER A 134 -12.31 12.86 38.41
N GLN A 135 -12.07 12.46 37.15
CA GLN A 135 -13.01 12.59 36.06
C GLN A 135 -13.07 11.28 35.28
N GLN A 136 -14.30 10.84 34.98
CA GLN A 136 -14.58 9.65 34.18
C GLN A 136 -15.37 10.08 32.94
N PRO A 137 -14.96 9.66 31.73
CA PRO A 137 -15.78 9.87 30.55
C PRO A 137 -17.07 9.05 30.66
N THR A 138 -18.12 9.54 30.02
CA THR A 138 -19.33 8.74 29.77
C THR A 138 -19.03 7.63 28.76
N ASP A 139 -19.88 6.61 28.69
CA ASP A 139 -19.70 5.52 27.73
C ASP A 139 -19.77 6.02 26.28
N HIS A 140 -20.63 7.02 26.04
CA HIS A 140 -20.69 7.70 24.75
C HIS A 140 -19.36 8.41 24.40
N GLU A 141 -18.76 9.15 25.34
CA GLU A 141 -17.46 9.80 25.12
C GLU A 141 -16.33 8.76 24.89
N ARG A 142 -16.34 7.64 25.62
CA ARG A 142 -15.41 6.52 25.37
C ARG A 142 -15.57 5.99 23.96
N GLU A 143 -16.79 5.66 23.57
CA GLU A 143 -17.10 5.14 22.24
C GLU A 143 -16.72 6.12 21.13
N GLN A 144 -16.91 7.43 21.35
CA GLN A 144 -16.50 8.45 20.38
C GLN A 144 -15.00 8.39 20.11
N ILE A 145 -14.17 8.31 21.15
CA ILE A 145 -12.71 8.22 21.01
C ILE A 145 -12.31 6.91 20.34
N VAL A 146 -12.85 5.77 20.81
CA VAL A 146 -12.55 4.44 20.25
C VAL A 146 -12.91 4.38 18.76
N ARG A 147 -14.10 4.89 18.40
CA ARG A 147 -14.57 4.95 17.02
C ARG A 147 -13.70 5.85 16.17
N TRP A 148 -13.35 7.03 16.67
CA TRP A 148 -12.45 7.94 15.96
C TRP A 148 -11.10 7.28 15.65
N VAL A 149 -10.50 6.57 16.62
CA VAL A 149 -9.25 5.82 16.39
C VAL A 149 -9.45 4.76 15.30
N ALA A 150 -10.53 4.00 15.36
CA ALA A 150 -10.82 2.97 14.35
C ALA A 150 -10.98 3.56 12.94
N GLU A 151 -11.73 4.65 12.80
CA GLU A 151 -11.92 5.36 11.52
C GLU A 151 -10.60 5.95 11.01
N PHE A 152 -9.80 6.56 11.89
CA PHE A 152 -8.50 7.09 11.54
C PHE A 152 -7.55 6.00 11.03
N ARG A 153 -7.44 4.87 11.74
CA ARG A 153 -6.63 3.74 11.30
C ARG A 153 -7.05 3.22 9.93
N ARG A 154 -8.36 3.11 9.70
CA ARG A 154 -8.89 2.66 8.41
C ARG A 154 -8.51 3.64 7.30
N ALA A 155 -8.71 4.94 7.51
CA ALA A 155 -8.37 5.97 6.53
C ALA A 155 -6.85 6.03 6.26
N GLU A 156 -6.01 5.83 7.29
CA GLU A 156 -4.56 5.73 7.14
C GLU A 156 -4.16 4.50 6.31
N ALA A 157 -4.74 3.34 6.61
CA ALA A 157 -4.49 2.11 5.86
C ALA A 157 -4.91 2.23 4.40
N GLU A 158 -6.07 2.84 4.12
CA GLU A 158 -6.53 3.11 2.75
C GLU A 158 -5.61 4.11 2.03
N ARG A 159 -5.02 5.08 2.75
CA ARG A 159 -4.05 6.00 2.17
C ARG A 159 -2.74 5.30 1.81
N THR A 160 -2.25 4.38 2.65
CA THR A 160 -0.99 3.64 2.41
C THR A 160 -1.18 2.34 1.62
N ALA A 161 -2.40 1.96 1.26
CA ALA A 161 -2.67 0.69 0.59
C ALA A 161 -1.93 0.53 -0.75
N GLN A 162 -1.63 1.63 -1.44
CA GLN A 162 -0.91 1.62 -2.72
C GLN A 162 0.61 1.46 -2.56
N ASP A 163 1.13 1.81 -1.39
CA ASP A 163 2.53 1.67 -1.04
C ASP A 163 2.60 1.14 0.41
N PRO A 164 2.49 -0.20 0.59
CA PRO A 164 2.55 -0.83 1.91
C PRO A 164 3.92 -0.68 2.59
N GLY A 165 4.83 0.08 2.00
CA GLY A 165 6.22 0.19 2.40
C GLY A 165 7.07 -0.92 1.75
N PRO A 166 8.34 -1.04 2.16
CA PRO A 166 9.22 -2.07 1.64
C PRO A 166 8.69 -3.46 1.96
N ASN A 167 8.29 -4.20 0.93
CA ASN A 167 8.09 -5.62 1.03
C ASN A 167 9.49 -6.23 1.18
N LEU A 168 9.91 -6.57 2.40
CA LEU A 168 11.06 -7.46 2.56
C LEU A 168 10.61 -8.79 1.94
N SER A 169 11.10 -9.09 0.74
CA SER A 169 10.87 -10.38 0.10
C SER A 169 11.24 -11.47 1.09
N HIS A 170 10.24 -12.20 1.58
CA HIS A 170 10.45 -13.33 2.48
C HIS A 170 10.63 -14.59 1.63
N ARG A 171 11.27 -15.61 2.22
CA ARG A 171 11.29 -16.94 1.59
C ARG A 171 9.88 -17.49 1.59
N LEU A 172 9.48 -18.13 0.50
CA LEU A 172 8.23 -18.88 0.47
C LEU A 172 8.27 -19.96 1.54
N SER A 173 7.20 -20.06 2.31
CA SER A 173 6.93 -21.20 3.17
C SER A 173 6.82 -22.49 2.34
N ALA A 174 6.90 -23.65 3.00
CA ALA A 174 6.74 -24.95 2.35
C ALA A 174 5.37 -25.06 1.65
N ALA A 175 4.32 -24.54 2.29
CA ALA A 175 2.98 -24.49 1.72
C ALA A 175 2.93 -23.60 0.47
N GLU A 176 3.45 -22.37 0.55
CA GLU A 176 3.47 -21.43 -0.58
C GLU A 176 4.28 -21.96 -1.76
N TYR A 177 5.41 -22.63 -1.51
CA TYR A 177 6.20 -23.26 -2.56
C TYR A 177 5.42 -24.37 -3.28
N ASN A 178 4.72 -25.24 -2.53
CA ASN A 178 3.88 -26.28 -3.12
C ASN A 178 2.76 -25.69 -3.99
N TYR A 179 2.04 -24.68 -3.48
CA TYR A 179 1.00 -23.99 -4.25
C TYR A 179 1.56 -23.29 -5.49
N THR A 180 2.73 -22.65 -5.37
CA THR A 180 3.38 -21.97 -6.50
C THR A 180 3.78 -22.95 -7.60
N ILE A 181 4.37 -24.10 -7.26
CA ILE A 181 4.73 -25.12 -8.25
C ILE A 181 3.47 -25.69 -8.91
N ARG A 182 2.40 -25.95 -8.14
CA ARG A 182 1.12 -26.41 -8.67
C ARG A 182 0.49 -25.38 -9.61
N ASP A 183 0.51 -24.10 -9.27
CA ASP A 183 -0.12 -23.04 -10.07
C ASP A 183 0.66 -22.76 -11.36
N LEU A 184 2.00 -22.81 -11.31
CA LEU A 184 2.84 -22.56 -12.48
C LEU A 184 2.91 -23.76 -13.43
N THR A 185 2.88 -24.98 -12.91
CA THR A 185 3.08 -26.21 -13.71
C THR A 185 1.81 -27.01 -13.96
N GLY A 186 0.76 -26.78 -13.17
CA GLY A 186 -0.46 -27.57 -13.16
C GLY A 186 -0.32 -28.93 -12.46
N VAL A 187 0.84 -29.26 -11.89
CA VAL A 187 1.12 -30.59 -11.32
C VAL A 187 1.30 -30.50 -9.80
N ASP A 188 0.58 -31.33 -9.06
CA ASP A 188 0.65 -31.43 -7.61
C ASP A 188 1.63 -32.53 -7.17
N ILE A 189 2.92 -32.20 -7.12
CA ILE A 189 4.00 -33.13 -6.73
C ILE A 189 4.42 -32.99 -5.26
N GLY A 190 3.94 -31.97 -4.54
CA GLY A 190 4.32 -31.65 -3.17
C GLY A 190 5.84 -31.64 -2.93
N PRO A 191 6.62 -30.82 -3.67
CA PRO A 191 8.08 -30.88 -3.66
C PRO A 191 8.70 -30.42 -2.33
N ALA A 192 7.98 -29.62 -1.53
CA ALA A 192 8.50 -29.15 -0.24
C ALA A 192 8.71 -30.27 0.80
N ARG A 193 8.19 -31.49 0.58
CA ARG A 193 8.39 -32.65 1.47
C ARG A 193 9.85 -33.11 1.57
N GLU A 194 10.63 -32.86 0.52
CA GLU A 194 12.04 -33.23 0.45
C GLU A 194 12.97 -32.07 0.89
N LEU A 195 12.38 -30.92 1.23
CA LEU A 195 13.13 -29.75 1.70
C LEU A 195 13.32 -29.83 3.21
N PRO A 196 14.47 -29.38 3.75
CA PRO A 196 14.65 -29.23 5.19
C PRO A 196 13.63 -28.27 5.80
N VAL A 197 13.22 -28.51 7.05
CA VAL A 197 12.34 -27.60 7.80
C VAL A 197 13.06 -26.25 7.98
N ASP A 198 12.37 -25.17 7.61
CA ASP A 198 12.87 -23.82 7.83
C ASP A 198 12.72 -23.47 9.33
N PRO A 199 13.81 -23.16 10.07
CA PRO A 199 13.71 -22.76 11.46
C PRO A 199 12.91 -21.46 11.66
N ALA A 200 12.71 -20.65 10.61
CA ALA A 200 11.87 -19.46 10.66
C ALA A 200 10.36 -19.78 10.56
N ASN A 201 9.97 -20.99 10.15
CA ASN A 201 8.58 -21.42 10.07
C ASN A 201 8.46 -22.94 10.34
N GLU A 202 8.58 -23.34 11.60
CA GLU A 202 8.49 -24.76 12.01
C GLU A 202 7.08 -25.37 11.83
N ALA A 203 6.05 -24.53 11.64
CA ALA A 203 4.66 -24.96 11.52
C ALA A 203 4.21 -25.27 10.08
N GLY A 204 5.03 -24.93 9.07
CA GLY A 204 4.70 -25.10 7.65
C GLY A 204 3.97 -23.92 7.04
#